data_AF-A0A7X8NYK4-F1
#
_entry.id   AF-A0A7X8NYK4-F1
#
_cell.length_a   1.000
_cell.length_b   1.000
_cell.length_c   1.000
_cell.angle_alpha   90.00
_cell.angle_beta   90.00
_cell.angle_gamma   90.00
#
_symmetry.space_group_name_H-M   'P 1'
#
loop_
_entity.id
_entity.type
_entity.pdbx_description
1 polymer ?
#
loop_
_entity_poly.entity_id
_entity_poly.type
_entity_poly.pdbx_seq_one_letter_code
_entity_poly.pdbx_strand_id
1 'polypeptide(L)'
;LEDLGVRNKGVDPRAAWRLFAERYWLFRGTPSRMWLDWVFAEAFGMDVQLGAETADLYFDTITEKLGSDAFRPRALFDRYNIEVIATTESPLDTLEHHAAIRAENAREGGWQGRVITAYRPDPVIDPEFEGFSANLDLFSGLTGEDCRSWTGYLAAHRQRRAFFAQMGATSTDHGHPTAATANLSASEAAALFDKVVAGKATPADAELFRAQMLTEMAAMSLDDGLVMQIHPGSFRNHNAALFERFGRDKGADIPTRTDFVHA
;
A
#
# COMPACT_ATOMS: atom_id res chain seq x y z
N LEU A 1 19.87 -9.34 2.83
CA LEU A 1 18.53 -9.08 3.41
C LEU A 1 18.22 -10.05 4.53
N GLU A 2 18.61 -11.34 4.43
CA GLU A 2 18.44 -12.25 5.57
C GLU A 2 19.14 -11.78 6.83
N ASP A 3 20.37 -11.24 6.75
CA ASP A 3 21.10 -10.69 7.90
C ASP A 3 20.38 -9.52 8.59
N LEU A 4 19.35 -8.97 7.95
CA LEU A 4 18.47 -7.93 8.50
C LEU A 4 17.10 -8.50 8.93
N GLY A 5 16.97 -9.82 9.02
CA GLY A 5 15.75 -10.53 9.46
C GLY A 5 14.71 -10.78 8.36
N VAL A 6 14.92 -10.31 7.12
CA VAL A 6 13.95 -10.50 6.03
C VAL A 6 13.94 -11.97 5.60
N ARG A 7 12.78 -12.63 5.75
CA ARG A 7 12.61 -14.10 5.56
C ARG A 7 13.53 -14.96 6.42
N ASN A 8 14.16 -14.40 7.45
CA ASN A 8 14.97 -15.13 8.42
C ASN A 8 14.64 -14.69 9.84
N LYS A 9 13.68 -15.39 10.47
CA LYS A 9 13.24 -15.10 11.85
C LYS A 9 14.30 -15.43 12.92
N GLY A 10 15.38 -16.13 12.55
CA GLY A 10 16.43 -16.55 13.48
C GLY A 10 17.57 -15.53 13.66
N VAL A 11 17.54 -14.41 12.93
CA VAL A 11 18.54 -13.35 13.09
C VAL A 11 18.37 -12.65 14.43
N ASP A 12 19.47 -12.46 15.15
CA ASP A 12 19.51 -11.59 16.32
C ASP A 12 19.21 -10.13 15.90
N PRO A 13 18.09 -9.54 16.36
CA PRO A 13 17.75 -8.16 16.02
C PRO A 13 18.84 -7.15 16.38
N ARG A 14 19.62 -7.42 17.45
CA ARG A 14 20.73 -6.56 17.85
C ARG A 14 21.88 -6.64 16.85
N ALA A 15 22.23 -7.83 16.37
CA ALA A 15 23.22 -8.00 15.32
C ALA A 15 22.80 -7.31 14.01
N ALA A 16 21.52 -7.41 13.63
CA ALA A 16 20.97 -6.70 12.48
C ALA A 16 21.09 -5.16 12.65
N TRP A 17 20.79 -4.64 13.84
CA TRP A 17 20.93 -3.22 14.15
C TRP A 17 22.39 -2.75 14.13
N ARG A 18 23.33 -3.52 14.69
CA ARG A 18 24.77 -3.21 14.63
C ARG A 18 25.25 -3.13 13.18
N LEU A 19 24.84 -4.08 12.34
CA LEU A 19 25.17 -4.06 10.91
C LEU A 19 24.66 -2.80 10.19
N PHE A 20 23.45 -2.33 10.55
CA PHE A 20 22.91 -1.08 10.05
C PHE A 20 23.72 0.13 10.55
N ALA A 21 24.01 0.20 11.86
CA ALA A 21 24.73 1.29 12.48
C ALA A 21 26.17 1.45 11.95
N GLU A 22 26.87 0.33 11.72
CA GLU A 22 28.21 0.29 11.09
C GLU A 22 28.22 0.91 9.68
N ARG A 23 27.11 0.80 8.97
CA ARG A 23 26.95 1.31 7.59
C ARG A 23 26.17 2.62 7.51
N TYR A 24 25.84 3.24 8.65
CA TYR A 24 25.00 4.43 8.68
C TYR A 24 25.60 5.62 7.91
N TRP A 25 26.93 5.65 7.75
CA TRP A 25 27.62 6.65 6.94
C TRP A 25 27.21 6.67 5.47
N LEU A 26 26.66 5.57 4.93
CA LEU A 26 26.15 5.50 3.55
C LEU A 26 24.98 6.44 3.30
N PHE A 27 24.26 6.86 4.34
CA PHE A 27 23.12 7.76 4.21
C PHE A 27 23.50 9.24 4.14
N ARG A 28 24.78 9.61 4.24
CA ARG A 28 25.22 11.01 4.13
C ARG A 28 24.72 11.65 2.82
N GLY A 29 24.05 12.79 2.93
CA GLY A 29 23.47 13.51 1.80
C GLY A 29 22.12 12.96 1.32
N THR A 30 21.59 11.90 1.94
CA THR A 30 20.26 11.35 1.62
C THR A 30 19.19 11.92 2.56
N PRO A 31 17.93 11.99 2.13
CA PRO A 31 16.82 12.39 3.01
C PRO A 31 16.64 11.43 4.19
N SER A 32 16.94 10.13 4.03
CA SER A 32 16.87 9.16 5.13
C SER A 32 17.75 9.52 6.31
N ARG A 33 18.91 10.15 6.07
CA ARG A 33 19.76 10.64 7.16
C ARG A 33 19.05 11.71 7.98
N MET A 34 18.42 12.67 7.31
CA MET A 34 17.68 13.76 7.95
C MET A 34 16.48 13.22 8.75
N TRP A 35 15.70 12.31 8.18
CA TRP A 35 14.53 11.74 8.85
C TRP A 35 14.91 10.90 10.07
N LEU A 36 15.91 10.03 9.94
CA LEU A 36 16.34 9.17 11.04
C LEU A 36 16.98 9.98 12.17
N ASP A 37 17.87 10.93 11.87
CA ASP A 37 18.47 11.78 12.91
C ASP A 37 17.40 12.59 13.65
N TRP A 38 16.38 13.10 12.95
CA TRP A 38 15.24 13.76 13.58
C TRP A 38 14.46 12.81 14.50
N VAL A 39 14.15 11.58 14.06
CA VAL A 39 13.47 10.58 14.91
C VAL A 39 14.32 10.26 16.14
N PHE A 40 15.62 10.06 15.97
CA PHE A 40 16.52 9.76 17.08
C PHE A 40 16.57 10.89 18.11
N ALA A 41 16.71 12.15 17.66
CA ALA A 41 16.74 13.30 18.54
C ALA A 41 15.37 13.58 19.18
N GLU A 42 14.31 13.72 18.40
CA GLU A 42 13.02 14.23 18.88
C GLU A 42 12.14 13.14 19.51
N ALA A 43 12.07 11.95 18.89
CA ALA A 43 11.26 10.87 19.43
C ALA A 43 12.00 10.19 20.59
N PHE A 44 13.29 9.88 20.38
CA PHE A 44 14.09 9.06 21.31
C PHE A 44 15.06 9.85 22.19
N GLY A 45 15.23 11.17 22.02
CA GLY A 45 16.08 11.98 22.90
C GLY A 45 17.57 11.67 22.79
N MET A 46 18.02 11.19 21.62
CA MET A 46 19.42 10.86 21.36
C MET A 46 20.22 12.13 21.09
N ASP A 47 21.33 12.31 21.81
CA ASP A 47 22.25 13.45 21.68
C ASP A 47 23.63 13.08 21.10
N VAL A 48 23.88 11.80 20.89
CA VAL A 48 25.09 11.26 20.24
C VAL A 48 24.74 10.71 18.87
N GLN A 49 25.69 10.75 17.93
CA GLN A 49 25.45 10.25 16.58
C GLN A 49 25.41 8.71 16.53
N LEU A 50 24.48 8.14 15.75
CA LEU A 50 24.51 6.71 15.42
C LEU A 50 25.77 6.33 14.63
N GLY A 51 26.43 5.28 15.10
CA GLY A 51 27.57 4.62 14.46
C GLY A 51 27.84 3.27 15.14
N ALA A 52 28.91 2.58 14.73
CA ALA A 52 29.26 1.27 15.27
C ALA A 52 29.42 1.28 16.80
N GLU A 53 30.11 2.30 17.34
CA GLU A 53 30.41 2.42 18.78
C GLU A 53 29.17 2.78 19.63
N THR A 54 28.17 3.43 19.04
CA THR A 54 26.93 3.85 19.72
C THR A 54 25.76 2.92 19.44
N ALA A 55 25.96 1.87 18.64
CA ALA A 55 24.89 1.00 18.16
C ALA A 55 24.07 0.36 19.30
N ASP A 56 24.74 -0.16 20.33
CA ASP A 56 24.08 -0.82 21.46
C ASP A 56 23.32 0.15 22.35
N LEU A 57 23.89 1.33 22.61
CA LEU A 57 23.19 2.42 23.30
C LEU A 57 21.86 2.73 22.60
N TYR A 58 21.90 2.85 21.27
CA TYR A 58 20.71 3.09 20.46
C TYR A 58 19.69 1.97 20.58
N PHE A 59 20.15 0.72 20.41
CA PHE A 59 19.28 -0.44 20.47
C PHE A 59 18.56 -0.55 21.82
N ASP A 60 19.30 -0.40 22.92
CA ASP A 60 18.79 -0.54 24.28
C ASP A 60 17.78 0.55 24.60
N THR A 61 18.14 1.81 24.33
CA THR A 61 17.28 2.97 24.62
C THR A 61 16.00 2.93 23.79
N ILE A 62 16.07 2.57 22.50
CA ILE A 62 14.89 2.44 21.64
C ILE A 62 14.01 1.30 22.15
N THR A 63 14.60 0.15 22.49
CA THR A 63 13.86 -1.02 22.99
C THR A 63 13.15 -0.71 24.31
N GLU A 64 13.83 -0.05 25.24
CA GLU A 64 13.24 0.40 26.51
C GLU A 64 12.06 1.35 26.26
N LYS A 65 12.26 2.37 25.41
CA LYS A 65 11.19 3.33 25.08
C LYS A 65 9.99 2.67 24.43
N LEU A 66 10.20 1.77 23.46
CA LEU A 66 9.12 1.01 22.81
C LEU A 66 8.36 0.09 23.78
N GLY A 67 8.97 -0.31 24.90
CA GLY A 67 8.31 -1.06 25.97
C GLY A 67 7.36 -0.21 26.84
N SER A 68 7.45 1.12 26.78
CA SER A 68 6.67 2.03 27.61
C SER A 68 5.29 2.36 27.01
N ASP A 69 4.36 2.77 27.88
CA ASP A 69 3.02 3.17 27.44
C ASP A 69 3.02 4.42 26.55
N ALA A 70 4.00 5.30 26.71
CA ALA A 70 4.15 6.52 25.90
C ALA A 70 4.50 6.24 24.43
N PHE A 71 5.01 5.04 24.12
CA PHE A 71 5.35 4.61 22.75
C PHE A 71 4.35 3.62 22.15
N ARG A 72 3.21 3.40 22.81
CA ARG A 72 2.10 2.66 22.18
C ARG A 72 1.62 3.40 20.94
N PRO A 73 1.18 2.70 19.87
CA PRO A 73 0.79 3.36 18.62
C PRO A 73 -0.21 4.51 18.77
N ARG A 74 -1.25 4.34 19.60
CA ARG A 74 -2.25 5.39 19.89
C ARG A 74 -1.66 6.58 20.65
N ALA A 75 -0.81 6.31 21.64
CA ALA A 75 -0.12 7.37 22.38
C ALA A 75 0.82 8.19 21.47
N LEU A 76 1.52 7.54 20.53
CA LEU A 76 2.33 8.23 19.53
C LEU A 76 1.50 9.03 18.54
N PHE A 77 0.36 8.49 18.09
CA PHE A 77 -0.58 9.22 17.23
C PHE A 77 -1.03 10.52 17.90
N ASP A 78 -1.43 10.45 19.17
CA ASP A 78 -1.86 11.62 19.95
C ASP A 78 -0.68 12.58 20.21
N ARG A 79 0.50 12.06 20.60
CA ARG A 79 1.72 12.86 20.84
C ARG A 79 2.13 13.66 19.60
N TYR A 80 2.03 13.07 18.41
CA TYR A 80 2.36 13.74 17.16
C TYR A 80 1.22 14.60 16.61
N ASN A 81 0.13 14.73 17.36
CA ASN A 81 -1.01 15.57 17.00
C ASN A 81 -1.52 15.26 15.59
N ILE A 82 -1.59 13.97 15.25
CA ILE A 82 -2.08 13.52 13.95
C ILE A 82 -3.59 13.71 13.93
N GLU A 83 -4.09 14.59 13.05
CA GLU A 83 -5.54 14.82 12.94
C GLU A 83 -6.23 13.66 12.20
N VAL A 84 -5.59 13.12 11.17
CA VAL A 84 -6.07 11.99 10.38
C VAL A 84 -4.91 11.22 9.78
N ILE A 85 -5.01 9.90 9.72
CA ILE A 85 -4.13 9.04 8.91
C ILE A 85 -4.98 8.19 7.99
N ALA A 86 -4.60 8.12 6.72
CA ALA A 86 -5.18 7.19 5.75
C ALA A 86 -4.21 6.03 5.52
N THR A 87 -4.70 4.81 5.73
CA THR A 87 -4.02 3.58 5.29
C THR A 87 -4.45 3.24 3.86
N THR A 88 -3.90 2.17 3.29
CA THR A 88 -4.16 1.77 1.91
C THR A 88 -4.43 0.28 1.87
N GLU A 89 -5.63 -0.09 1.44
CA GLU A 89 -6.09 -1.47 1.48
C GLU A 89 -6.58 -1.95 0.10
N SER A 90 -6.42 -3.25 -0.12
CA SER A 90 -6.95 -3.96 -1.28
C SER A 90 -8.46 -4.11 -1.18
N PRO A 91 -9.23 -4.13 -2.29
CA PRO A 91 -10.65 -4.47 -2.26
C PRO A 91 -10.97 -5.81 -1.58
N LEU A 92 -9.98 -6.69 -1.51
CA LEU A 92 -10.07 -8.02 -0.92
C LEU A 92 -9.92 -8.02 0.62
N ASP A 93 -9.49 -6.90 1.22
CA ASP A 93 -9.28 -6.81 2.67
C ASP A 93 -10.60 -6.63 3.42
N THR A 94 -10.74 -7.25 4.59
CA THR A 94 -11.97 -7.23 5.40
C THR A 94 -12.21 -5.90 6.12
N LEU A 95 -11.16 -5.05 6.23
CA LEU A 95 -11.14 -3.82 7.03
C LEU A 95 -11.51 -4.02 8.51
N GLU A 96 -11.26 -5.21 9.06
CA GLU A 96 -11.61 -5.55 10.45
C GLU A 96 -10.92 -4.65 11.48
N HIS A 97 -9.70 -4.19 11.20
CA HIS A 97 -8.96 -3.28 12.08
C HIS A 97 -9.58 -1.88 12.09
N HIS A 98 -10.02 -1.36 10.93
CA HIS A 98 -10.78 -0.11 10.86
C HIS A 98 -12.10 -0.21 11.60
N ALA A 99 -12.82 -1.33 11.45
CA ALA A 99 -14.04 -1.59 12.20
C ALA A 99 -13.78 -1.60 13.72
N ALA A 100 -12.71 -2.26 14.18
CA ALA A 100 -12.32 -2.29 15.59
C ALA A 100 -11.94 -0.90 16.13
N ILE A 101 -11.22 -0.09 15.35
CA ILE A 101 -10.89 1.31 15.71
C ILE A 101 -12.16 2.13 15.84
N ARG A 102 -13.09 2.05 14.88
CA ARG A 102 -14.36 2.80 14.95
C ARG A 102 -15.24 2.35 16.12
N ALA A 103 -15.29 1.05 16.39
CA ALA A 103 -16.00 0.51 17.55
C ALA A 103 -15.40 1.05 18.87
N GLU A 104 -14.07 1.15 18.95
CA GLU A 104 -13.41 1.80 20.08
C GLU A 104 -13.74 3.29 20.15
N ASN A 105 -13.70 4.02 19.03
CA ASN A 105 -14.00 5.46 19.00
C ASN A 105 -15.44 5.76 19.46
N ALA A 106 -16.37 4.84 19.21
CA ALA A 106 -17.78 4.98 19.59
C ALA A 106 -18.06 4.71 21.09
N ARG A 107 -17.09 4.18 21.85
CA ARG A 107 -17.25 3.94 23.29
C ARG A 107 -17.13 5.23 24.08
N GLU A 108 -17.86 5.33 25.19
CA GLU A 108 -17.67 6.42 26.16
C GLU A 108 -16.23 6.39 26.71
N GLY A 109 -15.53 7.51 26.57
CA GLY A 109 -14.10 7.61 26.92
C GLY A 109 -13.15 6.83 26.00
N GLY A 110 -13.63 6.34 24.86
CA GLY A 110 -12.80 5.66 23.86
C GLY A 110 -11.76 6.58 23.22
N TRP A 111 -10.74 5.97 22.60
CA TRP A 111 -9.73 6.72 21.85
C TRP A 111 -10.37 7.52 20.71
N GLN A 112 -9.82 8.67 20.34
CA GLN A 112 -10.43 9.59 19.36
C GLN A 112 -9.64 9.72 18.05
N GLY A 113 -8.57 8.93 17.86
CA GLY A 113 -7.77 9.00 16.65
C GLY A 113 -8.54 8.59 15.41
N ARG A 114 -8.40 9.38 14.34
CA ARG A 114 -9.06 9.17 13.06
C ARG A 114 -8.16 8.42 12.09
N VAL A 115 -8.35 7.10 12.04
CA VAL A 115 -7.70 6.20 11.09
C VAL A 115 -8.72 5.82 10.01
N ILE A 116 -8.47 6.24 8.78
CA ILE A 116 -9.29 5.92 7.60
C ILE A 116 -8.52 5.05 6.62
N THR A 117 -9.18 4.59 5.56
CA THR A 117 -8.59 3.77 4.49
C THR A 117 -8.63 4.51 3.15
N ALA A 118 -7.89 4.01 2.16
CA ALA A 118 -7.98 4.37 0.76
C ALA A 118 -8.13 3.08 -0.07
N TYR A 119 -9.00 3.13 -1.07
CA TYR A 119 -9.32 1.97 -1.91
C TYR A 119 -8.27 1.78 -3.01
N ARG A 120 -7.47 0.71 -2.93
CA ARG A 120 -6.42 0.39 -3.91
C ARG A 120 -6.71 -0.90 -4.69
N PRO A 121 -7.35 -0.81 -5.87
CA PRO A 121 -7.83 -1.97 -6.61
C PRO A 121 -6.80 -2.69 -7.48
N ASP A 122 -5.51 -2.30 -7.45
CA ASP A 122 -4.47 -2.89 -8.30
C ASP A 122 -4.52 -4.45 -8.39
N PRO A 123 -4.67 -5.22 -7.29
CA PRO A 123 -4.64 -6.69 -7.35
C PRO A 123 -5.79 -7.35 -8.12
N VAL A 124 -6.87 -6.61 -8.40
CA VAL A 124 -8.04 -7.05 -9.17
C VAL A 124 -8.25 -6.24 -10.45
N ILE A 125 -7.31 -5.34 -10.79
CA ILE A 125 -7.31 -4.58 -12.05
C ILE A 125 -6.16 -5.01 -12.95
N ASP A 126 -4.96 -5.20 -12.40
CA ASP A 126 -3.78 -5.50 -13.21
C ASP A 126 -3.74 -6.99 -13.60
N PRO A 127 -3.95 -7.35 -14.89
CA PRO A 127 -3.96 -8.76 -15.30
C PRO A 127 -2.60 -9.44 -15.14
N GLU A 128 -1.53 -8.66 -15.01
CA GLU A 128 -0.16 -9.14 -14.83
C GLU A 128 0.22 -9.25 -13.34
N PHE A 129 -0.68 -8.88 -12.42
CA PHE A 129 -0.48 -9.06 -10.99
C PHE A 129 -0.45 -10.55 -10.61
N GLU A 130 0.46 -10.95 -9.72
CA GLU A 130 0.58 -12.34 -9.33
C GLU A 130 -0.69 -12.82 -8.59
N GLY A 131 -1.36 -13.83 -9.15
CA GLY A 131 -2.61 -14.35 -8.59
C GLY A 131 -3.87 -13.61 -9.02
N PHE A 132 -3.82 -12.71 -10.02
CA PHE A 132 -4.98 -11.96 -10.53
C PHE A 132 -6.26 -12.80 -10.71
N SER A 133 -6.20 -13.95 -11.38
CA SER A 133 -7.38 -14.82 -11.58
C SER A 133 -7.97 -15.33 -10.26
N ALA A 134 -7.13 -15.72 -9.30
CA ALA A 134 -7.58 -16.16 -7.98
C ALA A 134 -8.14 -14.99 -7.15
N ASN A 135 -7.59 -13.79 -7.34
CA ASN A 135 -8.10 -12.57 -6.73
C ASN A 135 -9.52 -12.25 -7.22
N LEU A 136 -9.84 -12.49 -8.50
CA LEU A 136 -11.22 -12.36 -8.99
C LEU A 136 -12.18 -13.36 -8.33
N ASP A 137 -11.74 -14.60 -8.08
CA ASP A 137 -12.58 -15.58 -7.37
C ASP A 137 -12.82 -15.18 -5.91
N LEU A 138 -11.79 -14.68 -5.22
CA LEU A 138 -11.91 -14.09 -3.89
C LEU A 138 -12.86 -12.89 -3.89
N PHE A 139 -12.75 -12.04 -4.90
CA PHE A 139 -13.59 -10.85 -5.06
C PHE A 139 -15.06 -11.22 -5.26
N SER A 140 -15.34 -12.25 -6.07
CA SER A 140 -16.68 -12.84 -6.21
C SER A 140 -17.21 -13.35 -4.87
N GLY A 141 -16.38 -14.09 -4.13
CA GLY A 141 -16.76 -14.63 -2.82
C GLY A 141 -17.10 -13.55 -1.78
N LEU A 142 -16.35 -12.45 -1.78
CA LEU A 142 -16.55 -11.33 -0.85
C LEU A 142 -17.78 -10.50 -1.17
N THR A 143 -18.15 -10.38 -2.46
CA THR A 143 -19.21 -9.48 -2.91
C THR A 143 -20.52 -10.17 -3.23
N GLY A 144 -20.49 -11.48 -3.48
CA GLY A 144 -21.61 -12.25 -4.01
C GLY A 144 -21.89 -11.99 -5.49
N GLU A 145 -21.08 -11.17 -6.16
CA GLU A 145 -21.19 -10.86 -7.58
C GLU A 145 -20.33 -11.82 -8.42
N ASP A 146 -20.72 -12.05 -9.68
CA ASP A 146 -19.87 -12.78 -10.61
C ASP A 146 -18.77 -11.88 -11.20
N CYS A 147 -17.61 -11.82 -10.52
CA CYS A 147 -16.44 -11.06 -10.96
C CYS A 147 -15.72 -11.67 -12.17
N ARG A 148 -16.26 -12.72 -12.79
CA ARG A 148 -15.82 -13.21 -14.11
C ARG A 148 -16.69 -12.68 -15.25
N SER A 149 -17.77 -11.98 -14.95
CA SER A 149 -18.57 -11.21 -15.90
C SER A 149 -18.27 -9.72 -15.77
N TRP A 150 -18.26 -8.97 -16.89
CA TRP A 150 -17.98 -7.52 -16.85
C TRP A 150 -18.93 -6.77 -15.93
N THR A 151 -20.23 -7.08 -16.00
CA THR A 151 -21.26 -6.44 -15.18
C THR A 151 -21.08 -6.75 -13.70
N GLY A 152 -20.87 -8.02 -13.34
CA GLY A 152 -20.68 -8.43 -11.94
C GLY A 152 -19.36 -7.90 -11.37
N TYR A 153 -18.31 -7.86 -12.16
CA TYR A 153 -17.03 -7.25 -11.80
C TYR A 153 -17.16 -5.74 -11.45
N LEU A 154 -17.84 -4.96 -12.30
CA LEU A 154 -18.10 -3.54 -11.98
C LEU A 154 -19.05 -3.37 -10.79
N ALA A 155 -20.03 -4.27 -10.61
CA ALA A 155 -20.92 -4.26 -9.44
C ALA A 155 -20.14 -4.52 -8.14
N ALA A 156 -19.22 -5.48 -8.15
CA ALA A 156 -18.33 -5.79 -7.03
C ALA A 156 -17.46 -4.59 -6.64
N HIS A 157 -16.91 -3.87 -7.62
CA HIS A 157 -16.16 -2.64 -7.38
C HIS A 157 -17.01 -1.58 -6.68
N ARG A 158 -18.21 -1.28 -7.20
CA ARG A 158 -19.12 -0.31 -6.57
C ARG A 158 -19.47 -0.72 -5.14
N GLN A 159 -19.77 -1.99 -4.93
CA GLN A 159 -20.11 -2.52 -3.60
C GLN A 159 -18.95 -2.35 -2.62
N ARG A 160 -17.72 -2.71 -3.00
CA ARG A 160 -16.56 -2.55 -2.11
C ARG A 160 -16.19 -1.09 -1.90
N ARG A 161 -16.27 -0.23 -2.92
CA ARG A 161 -16.05 1.22 -2.75
C ARG A 161 -17.03 1.82 -1.74
N ALA A 162 -18.31 1.43 -1.81
CA ALA A 162 -19.31 1.85 -0.82
C ALA A 162 -18.97 1.36 0.59
N PHE A 163 -18.49 0.11 0.74
CA PHE A 163 -18.02 -0.41 2.03
C PHE A 163 -16.80 0.37 2.57
N PHE A 164 -15.84 0.70 1.70
CA PHE A 164 -14.68 1.52 2.07
C PHE A 164 -15.10 2.91 2.53
N ALA A 165 -16.03 3.56 1.83
CA ALA A 165 -16.59 4.85 2.22
C ALA A 165 -17.27 4.79 3.60
N GLN A 166 -18.00 3.71 3.91
CA GLN A 166 -18.58 3.48 5.24
C GLN A 166 -17.52 3.35 6.34
N MET A 167 -16.33 2.82 6.00
CA MET A 167 -15.17 2.74 6.89
C MET A 167 -14.36 4.05 6.96
N GLY A 168 -14.82 5.12 6.29
CA GLY A 168 -14.24 6.46 6.34
C GLY A 168 -13.32 6.80 5.17
N ALA A 169 -13.25 5.95 4.14
CA ALA A 169 -12.46 6.26 2.95
C ALA A 169 -12.95 7.52 2.26
N THR A 170 -12.01 8.34 1.81
CA THR A 170 -12.27 9.54 1.00
C THR A 170 -11.51 9.55 -0.32
N SER A 171 -10.65 8.55 -0.55
CA SER A 171 -9.86 8.44 -1.78
C SER A 171 -9.72 7.01 -2.27
N THR A 172 -9.35 6.89 -3.54
CA THR A 172 -8.86 5.69 -4.20
C THR A 172 -7.43 5.92 -4.67
N ASP A 173 -6.67 4.85 -4.80
CA ASP A 173 -5.27 4.88 -5.19
C ASP A 173 -4.99 3.85 -6.29
N HIS A 174 -4.32 4.27 -7.37
CA HIS A 174 -4.07 3.45 -8.55
C HIS A 174 -2.59 3.45 -8.91
N GLY A 175 -1.92 2.31 -8.71
CA GLY A 175 -0.47 2.17 -8.87
C GLY A 175 -0.04 1.52 -10.19
N HIS A 176 -0.62 1.97 -11.31
CA HIS A 176 -0.44 1.36 -12.63
C HIS A 176 0.96 1.61 -13.24
N PRO A 177 1.40 0.81 -14.23
CA PRO A 177 2.69 1.03 -14.91
C PRO A 177 2.75 2.37 -15.66
N THR A 178 1.65 2.79 -16.28
CA THR A 178 1.55 4.06 -17.02
C THR A 178 0.38 4.91 -16.53
N ALA A 179 0.29 6.14 -17.02
CA ALA A 179 -0.83 7.04 -16.78
C ALA A 179 -1.96 6.89 -17.81
N ALA A 180 -1.84 5.96 -18.76
CA ALA A 180 -2.76 5.82 -19.89
C ALA A 180 -4.20 5.61 -19.43
N THR A 181 -5.12 6.24 -20.14
CA THR A 181 -6.57 6.12 -19.96
C THR A 181 -7.21 5.66 -21.28
N ALA A 182 -8.39 5.05 -21.19
CA ALA A 182 -9.14 4.65 -22.37
C ALA A 182 -10.62 4.96 -22.19
N ASN A 183 -11.33 5.16 -23.30
CA ASN A 183 -12.77 5.42 -23.30
C ASN A 183 -13.46 4.48 -24.27
N LEU A 184 -13.33 3.18 -24.00
CA LEU A 184 -13.96 2.13 -24.78
C LEU A 184 -15.49 2.17 -24.63
N SER A 185 -16.21 1.73 -25.65
CA SER A 185 -17.63 1.43 -25.48
C SER A 185 -17.82 0.27 -24.50
N ALA A 186 -19.00 0.17 -23.87
CA ALA A 186 -19.32 -0.92 -22.95
C ALA A 186 -19.12 -2.31 -23.57
N SER A 187 -19.42 -2.48 -24.87
CA SER A 187 -19.20 -3.74 -25.59
C SER A 187 -17.73 -4.06 -25.81
N GLU A 188 -16.90 -3.06 -26.09
CA GLU A 188 -15.45 -3.24 -26.28
C GLU A 188 -14.77 -3.54 -24.95
N ALA A 189 -15.15 -2.85 -23.88
CA ALA A 189 -14.66 -3.11 -22.53
C ALA A 189 -15.01 -4.53 -22.05
N ALA A 190 -16.26 -4.97 -22.26
CA ALA A 190 -16.68 -6.33 -21.95
C ALA A 190 -15.89 -7.38 -22.75
N ALA A 191 -15.72 -7.17 -24.06
CA ALA A 191 -14.95 -8.08 -24.90
C ALA A 191 -13.47 -8.14 -24.52
N LEU A 192 -12.88 -7.02 -24.08
CA LEU A 192 -11.52 -6.99 -23.54
C LEU A 192 -11.42 -7.75 -22.22
N PHE A 193 -12.39 -7.53 -21.32
CA PHE A 193 -12.45 -8.22 -20.04
C PHE A 193 -12.59 -9.74 -20.20
N ASP A 194 -13.39 -10.21 -21.16
CA ASP A 194 -13.53 -11.64 -21.46
C ASP A 194 -12.17 -12.28 -21.83
N LYS A 195 -11.31 -11.57 -22.59
CA LYS A 195 -9.96 -12.05 -22.89
C LYS A 195 -9.08 -12.11 -21.63
N VAL A 196 -9.17 -11.08 -20.78
CA VAL A 196 -8.44 -10.97 -19.52
C VAL A 196 -8.79 -12.13 -18.59
N VAL A 197 -10.08 -12.35 -18.32
CA VAL A 197 -10.56 -13.42 -17.44
C VAL A 197 -10.26 -14.81 -18.00
N ALA A 198 -10.25 -14.97 -19.33
CA ALA A 198 -9.87 -16.22 -19.99
C ALA A 198 -8.36 -16.51 -19.94
N GLY A 199 -7.53 -15.60 -19.42
CA GLY A 199 -6.07 -15.72 -19.40
C GLY A 199 -5.44 -15.64 -20.79
N LYS A 200 -6.10 -14.94 -21.73
CA LYS A 200 -5.67 -14.80 -23.13
C LYS A 200 -5.25 -13.38 -23.50
N ALA A 201 -5.22 -12.47 -22.54
CA ALA A 201 -4.78 -11.09 -22.77
C ALA A 201 -3.30 -11.04 -23.16
N THR A 202 -2.99 -10.25 -24.18
CA THR A 202 -1.62 -9.85 -24.49
C THR A 202 -1.16 -8.72 -23.55
N PRO A 203 0.14 -8.36 -23.50
CA PRO A 203 0.59 -7.18 -22.74
C PRO A 203 -0.11 -5.88 -23.16
N ALA A 204 -0.46 -5.75 -24.44
CA ALA A 204 -1.22 -4.59 -24.93
C ALA A 204 -2.68 -4.62 -24.46
N ASP A 205 -3.33 -5.79 -24.42
CA ASP A 205 -4.67 -5.93 -23.85
C ASP A 205 -4.65 -5.60 -22.34
N ALA A 206 -3.62 -6.03 -21.59
CA ALA A 206 -3.48 -5.74 -20.17
C ALA A 206 -3.31 -4.24 -19.90
N GLU A 207 -2.48 -3.56 -20.68
CA GLU A 207 -2.32 -2.10 -20.59
C GLU A 207 -3.62 -1.36 -20.92
N LEU A 208 -4.30 -1.75 -22.00
CA LEU A 208 -5.58 -1.17 -22.38
C LEU A 208 -6.65 -1.42 -21.30
N PHE A 209 -6.63 -2.58 -20.65
CA PHE A 209 -7.57 -2.90 -19.58
C PHE A 209 -7.34 -2.02 -18.34
N ARG A 210 -6.08 -1.87 -17.90
CA ARG A 210 -5.72 -0.93 -16.82
C ARG A 210 -6.15 0.50 -17.16
N ALA A 211 -5.95 0.92 -18.40
CA ALA A 211 -6.34 2.24 -18.90
C ALA A 211 -7.86 2.45 -18.90
N GLN A 212 -8.63 1.46 -19.37
CA GLN A 212 -10.10 1.49 -19.29
C GLN A 212 -10.57 1.55 -17.84
N MET A 213 -9.94 0.77 -16.96
CA MET A 213 -10.34 0.74 -15.55
C MET A 213 -10.10 2.04 -14.81
N LEU A 214 -9.11 2.87 -15.20
CA LEU A 214 -9.01 4.23 -14.67
C LEU A 214 -10.26 5.06 -14.99
N THR A 215 -10.79 4.95 -16.22
CA THR A 215 -12.03 5.65 -16.60
C THR A 215 -13.25 5.10 -15.87
N GLU A 216 -13.36 3.78 -15.68
CA GLU A 216 -14.44 3.19 -14.88
C GLU A 216 -14.40 3.63 -13.42
N MET A 217 -13.20 3.71 -12.82
CA MET A 217 -13.03 4.22 -11.45
C MET A 217 -13.39 5.70 -11.33
N ALA A 218 -13.06 6.51 -12.34
CA ALA A 218 -13.46 7.90 -12.42
C ALA A 218 -14.98 8.05 -12.56
N ALA A 219 -15.62 7.21 -13.38
CA ALA A 219 -17.08 7.18 -13.52
C ALA A 219 -17.77 6.82 -12.19
N MET A 220 -17.25 5.82 -11.46
CA MET A 220 -17.75 5.51 -10.11
C MET A 220 -17.55 6.66 -9.12
N SER A 221 -16.45 7.41 -9.25
CA SER A 221 -16.21 8.61 -8.43
C SER A 221 -17.21 9.75 -8.66
N LEU A 222 -17.88 9.80 -9.81
CA LEU A 222 -18.99 10.74 -10.02
C LEU A 222 -20.21 10.40 -9.14
N ASP A 223 -20.40 9.12 -8.81
CA ASP A 223 -21.50 8.65 -8.00
C ASP A 223 -21.17 8.70 -6.49
N ASP A 224 -19.98 8.24 -6.09
CA ASP A 224 -19.60 8.09 -4.68
C ASP A 224 -18.74 9.22 -4.10
N GLY A 225 -18.22 10.11 -4.95
CA GLY A 225 -17.41 11.27 -4.56
C GLY A 225 -16.00 10.94 -4.06
N LEU A 226 -15.50 9.71 -4.21
CA LEU A 226 -14.13 9.35 -3.80
C LEU A 226 -13.09 10.05 -4.70
N VAL A 227 -12.11 10.69 -4.07
CA VAL A 227 -10.99 11.34 -4.78
C VAL A 227 -10.10 10.29 -5.43
N MET A 228 -9.83 10.41 -6.73
CA MET A 228 -9.02 9.44 -7.47
C MET A 228 -7.55 9.87 -7.53
N GLN A 229 -6.65 9.06 -6.97
CA GLN A 229 -5.20 9.28 -6.99
C GLN A 229 -4.53 8.34 -8.01
N ILE A 230 -3.74 8.89 -8.93
CA ILE A 230 -3.04 8.11 -9.97
C ILE A 230 -1.54 8.19 -9.71
N HIS A 231 -0.91 7.05 -9.42
CA HIS A 231 0.53 6.90 -9.11
C HIS A 231 1.23 6.01 -10.15
N PRO A 232 1.45 6.53 -11.38
CA PRO A 232 2.00 5.76 -12.48
C PRO A 232 3.53 5.74 -12.47
N GLY A 233 4.13 4.95 -13.37
CA GLY A 233 5.54 5.11 -13.73
C GLY A 233 6.53 4.36 -12.84
N SER A 234 6.09 3.33 -12.13
CA SER A 234 6.98 2.43 -11.38
C SER A 234 7.14 1.11 -12.13
N PHE A 235 8.36 0.81 -12.59
CA PHE A 235 8.70 -0.57 -12.99
C PHE A 235 9.02 -1.37 -11.73
N ARG A 236 7.99 -2.06 -11.26
CA ARG A 236 8.03 -2.88 -10.04
C ARG A 236 8.83 -4.16 -10.26
N ASN A 237 9.45 -4.63 -9.17
CA ASN A 237 10.15 -5.92 -9.15
C ASN A 237 11.24 -6.06 -10.23
N HIS A 238 11.91 -4.96 -10.60
CA HIS A 238 12.90 -4.92 -11.68
C HIS A 238 14.04 -5.94 -11.49
N ASN A 239 14.39 -6.24 -10.23
CA ASN A 239 15.35 -7.29 -9.90
C ASN A 239 14.63 -8.63 -9.67
N ALA A 240 14.52 -9.45 -10.72
CA ALA A 240 13.84 -10.74 -10.69
C ALA A 240 14.38 -11.70 -9.61
N ALA A 241 15.70 -11.80 -9.45
CA ALA A 241 16.32 -12.66 -8.44
C ALA A 241 15.98 -12.22 -7.01
N LEU A 242 15.87 -10.90 -6.77
CA LEU A 242 15.43 -10.36 -5.49
C LEU A 242 13.94 -10.66 -5.26
N PHE A 243 13.11 -10.48 -6.29
CA PHE A 243 11.67 -10.72 -6.24
C PHE A 243 11.34 -12.18 -5.95
N GLU A 244 11.94 -13.12 -6.68
CA GLU A 244 11.76 -14.57 -6.44
C GLU A 244 12.14 -14.95 -5.00
N ARG A 245 13.25 -14.39 -4.49
CA ARG A 245 13.75 -14.72 -3.16
C ARG A 245 13.02 -14.02 -2.02
N PHE A 246 12.54 -12.79 -2.19
CA PHE A 246 12.04 -11.94 -1.07
C PHE A 246 10.64 -11.36 -1.27
N GLY A 247 10.08 -11.40 -2.48
CA GLY A 247 8.77 -10.83 -2.84
C GLY A 247 8.81 -9.33 -3.17
N ARG A 248 7.61 -8.72 -3.26
CA ARG A 248 7.40 -7.30 -3.61
C ARG A 248 7.95 -6.34 -2.54
N ASP A 249 8.14 -5.08 -2.92
CA ASP A 249 8.47 -3.97 -2.02
C ASP A 249 9.78 -4.19 -1.25
N LYS A 250 10.84 -4.55 -1.98
CA LYS A 250 12.20 -4.80 -1.44
C LYS A 250 13.26 -3.84 -1.99
N GLY A 251 12.83 -2.66 -2.46
CA GLY A 251 13.72 -1.59 -2.93
C GLY A 251 14.25 -1.78 -4.37
N ALA A 252 13.55 -2.59 -5.19
CA ALA A 252 13.90 -2.85 -6.59
C ALA A 252 12.81 -2.35 -7.56
N ASP A 253 12.11 -1.29 -7.18
CA ASP A 253 11.08 -0.64 -7.98
C ASP A 253 11.68 0.65 -8.55
N ILE A 254 11.85 0.71 -9.86
CA ILE A 254 12.61 1.78 -10.53
C ILE A 254 11.65 2.69 -11.28
N PRO A 255 11.77 4.03 -11.16
CA PRO A 255 10.97 4.95 -11.95
C PRO A 255 11.19 4.75 -13.45
N THR A 256 10.11 4.84 -14.21
CA THR A 256 10.11 4.93 -15.68
C THR A 256 9.63 6.30 -16.12
N ARG A 257 9.87 6.65 -17.38
CA ARG A 257 9.31 7.87 -17.96
C ARG A 257 7.78 7.76 -17.93
N THR A 258 7.14 8.72 -17.27
CA THR A 258 5.69 8.89 -17.28
C THR A 258 5.31 10.01 -18.25
N ASP A 259 4.27 9.80 -19.04
CA ASP A 259 3.69 10.80 -19.94
C ASP A 259 2.21 10.97 -19.58
N PHE A 260 1.83 12.18 -19.16
CA PHE A 260 0.45 12.55 -18.85
C PHE A 260 -0.24 13.29 -20.00
N VAL A 261 0.50 13.68 -21.05
CA VAL A 261 -0.02 14.46 -22.18
C VAL A 261 -0.60 13.55 -23.25
N HIS A 262 0.05 12.40 -23.47
CA HIS A 262 -0.40 11.38 -24.42
C HIS A 262 -1.11 10.20 -23.74
N ALA A 263 -1.46 10.37 -22.47
CA ALA A 263 -2.22 9.41 -21.67
C ALA A 263 -3.70 9.38 -22.04
#